data_AF-A0A7W1EBU8-F1
#
_entry.id   AF-A0A7W1EBU8-F1
#
_cell.length_a   1.000
_cell.length_b   1.000
_cell.length_c   1.000
_cell.angle_alpha   90.00
_cell.angle_beta   90.00
_cell.angle_gamma   90.00
#
_symmetry.space_group_name_H-M   'P 1'
#
loop_
_entity.id
_entity.type
_entity.pdbx_description
1 polymer ?
#
loop_
_entity_poly.entity_id
_entity_poly.type
_entity_poly.pdbx_seq_one_letter_code
_entity_poly.pdbx_strand_id
1 'polypeptide(L)'
;MASIERTNRKDLADVEVHVDLTEPGQGRQSWSGKFMSRSADGILPNERLTFTLDTGQKGTGRVSETLFDSRHPDATMVHFTGIGPLG
;
A
#
# COMPACT_ATOMS: atom_id res chain seq x y z
N MET A 1 -6.99 5.34 8.07
CA MET A 1 -5.55 5.70 8.06
C MET A 1 -4.70 4.46 8.24
N ALA A 2 -3.43 4.50 7.83
CA ALA A 2 -2.50 3.40 8.00
C ALA A 2 -1.06 3.88 8.19
N SER A 3 -0.27 3.05 8.86
CA SER A 3 1.18 3.15 8.89
C SER A 3 1.78 2.16 7.89
N ILE A 4 2.73 2.64 7.09
CA ILE A 4 3.39 1.86 6.04
C ILE A 4 4.88 1.81 6.36
N GLU A 5 5.36 0.63 6.74
CA GLU A 5 6.78 0.39 6.95
C GLU A 5 7.44 -0.01 5.63
N ARG A 6 8.63 0.56 5.39
CA ARG A 6 9.40 0.37 4.16
C ARG A 6 10.73 -0.29 4.45
N THR A 7 11.22 -1.09 3.50
CA THR A 7 12.51 -1.78 3.66
C THR A 7 13.70 -0.82 3.80
N ASN A 8 13.57 0.40 3.29
CA ASN A 8 14.57 1.46 3.39
C ASN A 8 14.44 2.35 4.64
N ARG A 9 13.59 1.99 5.61
CA ARG A 9 13.31 2.74 6.85
C ARG A 9 12.78 4.17 6.65
N LYS A 10 12.19 4.47 5.48
CA LYS A 10 11.46 5.72 5.24
C LYS A 10 9.97 5.51 5.50
N ASP A 11 9.62 5.13 6.72
CA ASP A 11 8.25 4.76 7.07
C ASP A 11 7.29 5.93 6.88
N LEU A 12 6.08 5.61 6.40
CA LEU A 12 5.03 6.58 6.16
C LEU A 12 3.95 6.41 7.23
N ALA A 13 3.72 7.45 8.01
CA ALA A 13 2.67 7.48 9.02
C ALA A 13 1.44 8.24 8.49
N ASP A 14 0.27 7.93 9.06
CA ASP A 14 -1.00 8.63 8.82
C ASP A 14 -1.40 8.72 7.34
N VAL A 15 -1.16 7.64 6.59
CA VAL A 15 -1.49 7.56 5.16
C VAL A 15 -2.91 7.07 4.99
N GLU A 16 -3.69 7.75 4.15
CA GLU A 16 -4.98 7.25 3.73
C GLU A 16 -4.80 6.12 2.71
N VAL A 17 -5.19 4.91 3.10
CA VAL A 17 -5.08 3.71 2.27
C VAL A 17 -6.46 3.17 1.98
N HIS A 18 -6.76 2.98 0.70
CA HIS A 18 -7.97 2.30 0.25
C HIS A 18 -7.62 0.86 -0.07
N VAL A 19 -8.31 -0.10 0.57
CA VAL A 19 -8.09 -1.54 0.37
C VAL A 19 -9.36 -2.19 -0.12
N ASP A 20 -9.26 -2.86 -1.26
CA ASP A 20 -10.28 -3.73 -1.81
C ASP A 20 -9.92 -5.19 -1.49
N LEU A 21 -10.78 -5.83 -0.71
CA LEU A 21 -10.68 -7.25 -0.39
C LEU A 21 -11.29 -8.07 -1.52
N THR A 22 -10.53 -9.02 -2.05
CA THR A 22 -11.09 -10.04 -2.95
C THR A 22 -11.36 -11.30 -2.12
N GLU A 23 -12.64 -11.59 -1.85
CA GLU A 23 -13.01 -12.79 -1.11
C GLU A 23 -12.64 -14.06 -1.90
N PRO A 24 -12.07 -15.08 -1.24
CA PRO A 24 -11.63 -16.27 -1.94
C PRO A 24 -12.82 -17.16 -2.29
N GLY A 25 -13.11 -17.31 -3.58
CA GLY A 25 -13.98 -18.38 -4.06
C GLY A 25 -13.45 -19.76 -3.67
N GLN A 26 -12.12 -20.01 -3.80
CA GLN A 26 -11.43 -21.26 -3.43
C GLN A 26 -9.88 -21.08 -3.29
N GLY A 27 -9.37 -19.92 -2.86
CA GLY A 27 -7.92 -19.59 -2.86
C GLY A 27 -7.42 -18.86 -1.60
N ARG A 28 -6.13 -18.48 -1.57
CA ARG A 28 -5.64 -17.52 -0.56
C ARG A 28 -6.34 -16.19 -0.79
N GLN A 29 -6.90 -15.60 0.28
CA GLN A 29 -7.41 -14.23 0.27
C GLN A 29 -6.36 -13.31 -0.36
N SER A 30 -6.78 -12.50 -1.32
CA SER A 30 -5.95 -11.46 -1.91
C SER A 30 -6.63 -10.11 -1.69
N TRP A 31 -5.81 -9.08 -1.67
CA TRP A 31 -6.29 -7.72 -1.51
C TRP A 31 -5.43 -6.81 -2.36
N SER A 32 -6.04 -5.75 -2.85
CA SER A 32 -5.34 -4.70 -3.58
C SER A 32 -5.70 -3.36 -2.98
N GLY A 33 -4.92 -2.36 -3.28
CA GLY A 33 -5.26 -1.03 -2.82
C GLY A 33 -4.35 0.02 -3.37
N LYS A 34 -4.61 1.24 -2.94
CA LYS A 34 -3.84 2.40 -3.35
C LYS A 34 -3.75 3.45 -2.26
N PHE A 35 -2.69 4.24 -2.32
CA PHE A 35 -2.50 5.40 -1.48
C PHE A 35 -1.68 6.48 -2.21
N MET A 36 -1.79 7.71 -1.74
CA MET A 36 -0.95 8.81 -2.20
C MET A 36 0.32 8.88 -1.34
N SER A 37 1.48 8.75 -1.96
CA SER A 37 2.78 9.00 -1.34
C SER A 37 3.29 10.38 -1.76
N ARG A 38 4.07 11.05 -0.93
CA ARG A 38 4.76 12.27 -1.36
C ARG A 38 5.92 11.88 -2.29
N SER A 39 6.20 12.70 -3.29
CA SER A 39 7.27 12.48 -4.27
C SER A 39 8.66 12.31 -3.62
N ALA A 40 8.89 12.90 -2.45
CA ALA A 40 10.12 12.76 -1.67
C ALA A 40 10.34 11.35 -1.08
N ASP A 41 9.28 10.53 -0.99
CA ASP A 41 9.36 9.21 -0.37
C ASP A 41 10.05 8.20 -1.31
N GLY A 42 9.88 8.33 -2.63
CA GLY A 42 10.58 7.50 -3.62
C GLY A 42 10.24 6.01 -3.50
N ILE A 43 8.96 5.67 -3.61
CA ILE A 43 8.48 4.27 -3.60
C ILE A 43 8.74 3.63 -4.96
N LEU A 44 9.28 2.41 -4.96
CA LEU A 44 9.66 1.71 -6.19
C LEU A 44 8.67 0.57 -6.54
N PRO A 45 8.51 0.25 -7.84
CA PRO A 45 7.83 -0.97 -8.24
C PRO A 45 8.42 -2.21 -7.58
N ASN A 46 7.57 -3.17 -7.20
CA ASN A 46 7.92 -4.40 -6.49
C ASN A 46 8.52 -4.20 -5.08
N GLU A 47 8.53 -2.96 -4.55
CA GLU A 47 8.88 -2.71 -3.16
C GLU A 47 7.90 -3.43 -2.23
N ARG A 48 8.44 -4.08 -1.19
CA ARG A 48 7.64 -4.77 -0.17
C ARG A 48 7.28 -3.76 0.91
N LEU A 49 5.98 -3.64 1.19
CA LEU A 49 5.42 -2.71 2.16
C LEU A 49 4.69 -3.51 3.25
N THR A 50 4.91 -3.15 4.51
CA THR A 50 4.10 -3.65 5.62
C THR A 50 3.11 -2.59 6.02
N PHE A 51 1.83 -2.94 6.02
CA PHE A 51 0.73 -2.06 6.35
C PHE A 51 0.20 -2.42 7.73
N THR A 52 -0.03 -1.40 8.54
CA THR A 52 -0.85 -1.46 9.75
C THR A 52 -1.99 -0.48 9.59
N LEU A 53 -3.20 -1.00 9.37
CA LEU A 53 -4.43 -0.21 9.27
C LEU A 53 -4.82 0.30 10.66
N ASP A 54 -5.58 1.39 10.69
CA ASP A 54 -6.15 1.98 11.91
C ASP A 54 -7.11 1.03 12.65
N THR A 55 -7.73 0.09 11.94
CA THR A 55 -8.49 -1.04 12.51
C THR A 55 -7.63 -2.00 13.33
N GLY A 56 -6.30 -1.80 13.34
CA GLY A 56 -5.31 -2.70 13.92
C GLY A 56 -4.86 -3.79 12.96
N GLN A 57 -5.49 -3.89 11.78
CA GLN A 57 -5.21 -4.97 10.85
C GLN A 57 -3.83 -4.84 10.22
N LYS A 58 -3.12 -5.96 10.06
CA LYS A 58 -1.77 -5.98 9.49
C LYS A 58 -1.66 -6.85 8.25
N GLY A 59 -0.87 -6.38 7.29
CA GLY A 59 -0.62 -7.11 6.05
C GLY A 59 0.69 -6.72 5.39
N THR A 60 1.22 -7.62 4.56
CA THR A 60 2.32 -7.29 3.65
C THR A 60 1.76 -7.23 2.23
N GLY A 61 2.03 -6.12 1.55
CA GLY A 61 1.80 -5.96 0.12
C GLY A 61 3.09 -5.74 -0.66
N ARG A 62 2.99 -5.85 -1.98
CA ARG A 62 4.01 -5.40 -2.94
C ARG A 62 3.44 -4.29 -3.79
N VAL A 63 4.26 -3.29 -4.07
CA VAL A 63 3.93 -2.25 -5.04
C VAL A 63 3.81 -2.87 -6.42
N SER A 64 2.63 -2.77 -7.03
CA SER A 64 2.40 -3.23 -8.40
C SER A 64 2.84 -2.16 -9.41
N GLU A 65 2.51 -0.90 -9.13
CA GLU A 65 2.84 0.24 -9.98
C GLU A 65 2.82 1.56 -9.20
N THR A 66 3.47 2.57 -9.78
CA THR A 66 3.49 3.95 -9.29
C THR A 66 3.09 4.87 -10.42
N LEU A 67 2.03 5.65 -10.22
CA LEU A 67 1.46 6.54 -11.23
C LEU A 67 1.67 7.99 -10.82
N PHE A 68 2.16 8.79 -11.76
CA PHE A 68 2.26 10.23 -11.60
C PHE A 68 0.89 10.88 -11.88
N ASP A 69 0.35 11.64 -10.93
CA ASP A 69 -0.85 12.46 -11.14
C ASP A 69 -0.41 13.89 -11.46
N SER A 70 -0.67 14.35 -12.69
CA SER A 70 -0.32 15.71 -13.12
C SER A 70 -1.05 16.81 -12.33
N ARG A 71 -2.15 16.46 -11.63
CA ARG A 71 -2.87 17.38 -10.74
C ARG A 71 -2.23 17.51 -9.37
N HIS A 72 -1.41 16.53 -8.98
CA HIS A 72 -0.68 16.47 -7.72
C HIS A 72 0.79 16.16 -8.00
N PRO A 73 1.52 17.09 -8.65
CA PRO A 73 2.88 16.84 -9.14
C PRO A 73 3.89 16.58 -8.01
N ASP A 74 3.53 16.92 -6.78
CA ASP A 74 4.28 16.68 -5.56
C ASP A 74 4.00 15.31 -4.94
N ALA A 75 3.08 14.52 -5.50
CA ALA A 75 2.67 13.23 -4.98
C ALA A 75 2.67 12.14 -6.06
N THR A 76 2.64 10.90 -5.62
CA THR A 76 2.64 9.71 -6.48
C THR A 76 1.58 8.76 -5.97
N MET A 77 0.68 8.34 -6.86
CA MET A 77 -0.29 7.31 -6.54
C MET A 77 0.44 5.96 -6.57
N VAL A 78 0.38 5.22 -5.48
CA VAL A 78 1.01 3.92 -5.34
C VAL A 78 -0.07 2.87 -5.30
N HIS A 79 0.00 1.91 -6.20
CA HIS A 79 -0.87 0.74 -6.21
C HIS A 79 -0.12 -0.46 -5.64
N PHE A 80 -0.80 -1.27 -4.86
CA PHE A 80 -0.21 -2.46 -4.26
C PHE A 80 -1.16 -3.64 -4.29
N THR A 81 -0.58 -4.83 -4.16
CA THR A 81 -1.29 -6.10 -3.99
C THR A 81 -0.70 -6.88 -2.84
N GLY A 82 -1.56 -7.51 -2.04
CA GLY A 82 -1.20 -8.38 -0.94
C GLY A 82 -1.88 -9.73 -1.05
N ILE A 83 -1.27 -10.71 -0.38
CA ILE A 83 -1.74 -12.10 -0.35
C ILE A 83 -1.78 -12.54 1.11
N GLY A 84 -2.83 -13.28 1.47
CA GLY A 84 -3.11 -13.72 2.83
C GLY A 84 -4.09 -12.80 3.54
N PRO A 85 -4.51 -13.19 4.74
CA PRO A 85 -5.46 -12.40 5.53
C PRO A 85 -4.82 -11.09 5.98
N LEU A 86 -5.61 -10.02 5.92
CA LEU A 86 -5.38 -8.82 6.73
C LEU A 86 -5.86 -9.16 8.15
N GLY A 87 -4.92 -9.63 8.97
CA GLY A 87 -5.16 -10.11 10.33
C GLY A 87 -5.36 -8.99 11.32
#